data_AF-A0A1Q7ZTQ7-F1
#
_entry.id   AF-A0A1Q7ZTQ7-F1
#
_cell.length_a   1.000
_cell.length_b   1.000
_cell.length_c   1.000
_cell.angle_alpha   90.00
_cell.angle_beta   90.00
_cell.angle_gamma   90.00
#
_symmetry.space_group_name_H-M   'P 1'
#
loop_
_entity.id
_entity.type
_entity.pdbx_description
1 polymer ?
#
loop_
_entity_poly.entity_id
_entity_poly.type
_entity_poly.pdbx_seq_one_letter_code
_entity_poly.pdbx_strand_id
1 'polypeptide(L)'
;MVQQAVGTLDEVVRSVQKRLDAEEAKALKKLRKRWLKSANQLDVDEWIARYEWRRRFPELREVIDWVQNLRMWFDRTYEKPAREALLKLIERARQSAQEPLKRMAGTLTRWFEPIVRYIRRRYNNGMTEGFNNKIKLIQRMAYGLRNEHNRRKRILAWCGKT
;
A
#
# COMPACT_ATOMS: atom_id res chain seq x y z
N MET A 1 4.75 3.47 -1.84
CA MET A 1 5.26 2.07 -1.76
C MET A 1 4.23 1.11 -1.21
N VAL A 2 3.83 1.16 0.08
CA VAL A 2 2.84 0.21 0.62
C VAL A 2 1.51 0.26 -0.14
N GLN A 3 0.99 1.44 -0.48
CA GLN A 3 -0.23 1.56 -1.29
C GLN A 3 -0.10 0.95 -2.70
N GLN A 4 1.07 1.08 -3.35
CA GLN A 4 1.31 0.46 -4.66
C GLN A 4 1.34 -1.07 -4.54
N ALA A 5 1.97 -1.61 -3.48
CA ALA A 5 1.96 -3.04 -3.18
C ALA A 5 0.55 -3.57 -2.85
N VAL A 6 -0.31 -2.76 -2.22
CA VAL A 6 -1.72 -3.12 -2.05
C VAL A 6 -2.45 -3.12 -3.40
N GLY A 7 -2.13 -2.17 -4.28
CA GLY A 7 -2.64 -2.16 -5.65
C GLY A 7 -2.27 -3.43 -6.44
N THR A 8 -1.06 -3.98 -6.25
CA THR A 8 -0.68 -5.24 -6.92
C THR A 8 -1.45 -6.44 -6.40
N LEU A 9 -1.76 -6.49 -5.09
CA LEU A 9 -2.69 -7.47 -4.54
C LEU A 9 -4.09 -7.34 -5.17
N ASP A 10 -4.57 -6.10 -5.34
CA ASP A 10 -5.90 -5.85 -5.90
C ASP A 10 -6.04 -6.35 -7.34
N GLU A 11 -4.97 -6.26 -8.13
CA GLU A 11 -4.94 -6.78 -9.50
C GLU A 11 -5.07 -8.32 -9.53
N VAL A 12 -4.34 -9.02 -8.65
CA VAL A 12 -4.42 -10.49 -8.55
C VAL A 12 -5.78 -10.92 -7.98
N VAL A 13 -6.32 -10.19 -7.01
CA VAL A 13 -7.68 -10.46 -6.50
C VAL A 13 -8.71 -10.33 -7.63
N ARG A 14 -8.60 -9.31 -8.48
CA ARG A 14 -9.50 -9.14 -9.63
C ARG A 14 -9.34 -10.25 -10.67
N SER A 15 -8.12 -10.74 -10.91
CA SER A 15 -7.91 -11.84 -11.86
C SER A 15 -8.53 -13.14 -11.35
N VAL A 16 -8.41 -13.42 -10.04
CA VAL A 16 -9.05 -14.58 -9.40
C VAL A 16 -10.56 -14.44 -9.39
N GLN A 17 -11.10 -13.26 -9.06
CA GLN A 17 -12.56 -13.00 -9.07
C GLN A 17 -13.24 -13.32 -10.40
N LYS A 18 -12.55 -13.11 -11.53
CA LYS A 18 -13.10 -13.42 -12.86
C LYS A 18 -13.30 -14.92 -13.13
N ARG A 19 -12.66 -15.78 -12.33
CA ARG A 19 -12.72 -17.25 -12.48
C ARG A 19 -13.72 -17.91 -11.54
N LEU A 20 -14.39 -17.12 -10.69
CA LEU A 20 -15.30 -17.61 -9.63
C LEU A 20 -16.74 -17.30 -9.97
N ASP A 21 -17.66 -18.00 -9.31
CA ASP A 21 -19.08 -17.64 -9.32
C ASP A 21 -19.34 -16.34 -8.54
N ALA A 22 -20.57 -15.83 -8.66
CA ALA A 22 -20.95 -14.55 -8.07
C ALA A 22 -20.86 -14.52 -6.53
N GLU A 23 -21.19 -15.62 -5.86
CA GLU A 23 -21.15 -15.69 -4.39
C GLU A 23 -19.71 -15.80 -3.89
N GLU A 24 -18.89 -16.63 -4.52
CA GLU A 24 -17.46 -16.74 -4.21
C GLU A 24 -16.72 -15.42 -4.47
N ALA A 25 -16.99 -14.74 -5.58
CA ALA A 25 -16.39 -13.45 -5.89
C ALA A 25 -16.75 -12.37 -4.85
N LYS A 26 -17.99 -12.40 -4.34
CA LYS A 26 -18.48 -11.50 -3.28
C LYS A 26 -17.83 -11.80 -1.93
N ALA A 27 -17.68 -13.08 -1.58
CA ALA A 27 -16.96 -13.52 -0.38
C ALA A 27 -15.49 -13.07 -0.41
N LEU A 28 -14.80 -13.32 -1.53
CA LEU A 28 -13.42 -12.89 -1.78
C LEU A 28 -13.27 -11.36 -1.64
N LYS A 29 -14.22 -10.58 -2.16
CA LYS A 29 -14.21 -9.11 -2.06
C LYS A 29 -14.29 -8.63 -0.61
N LYS A 30 -15.09 -9.28 0.24
CA LYS A 30 -15.21 -8.93 1.68
C LYS A 30 -13.91 -9.19 2.41
N LEU A 31 -13.25 -10.31 2.10
CA LEU A 31 -12.00 -10.73 2.74
C LEU A 31 -10.78 -9.87 2.33
N ARG A 32 -10.80 -9.29 1.12
CA ARG A 32 -9.73 -8.39 0.62
C ARG A 32 -9.27 -7.33 1.63
N LYS A 33 -10.21 -6.61 2.28
CA LYS A 33 -9.87 -5.56 3.25
C LYS A 33 -9.21 -6.13 4.52
N ARG A 34 -9.50 -7.39 4.84
CA ARG A 34 -9.07 -8.08 6.07
C ARG A 34 -7.70 -8.72 5.92
N TRP A 35 -7.30 -9.14 4.72
CA TRP A 35 -6.03 -9.82 4.47
C TRP A 35 -4.76 -9.01 4.75
N LEU A 36 -4.88 -7.68 4.80
CA LEU A 36 -3.78 -6.78 5.12
C LEU A 36 -3.70 -6.45 6.61
N LYS A 37 -4.66 -6.90 7.42
CA LYS A 37 -4.55 -6.84 8.89
C LYS A 37 -3.41 -7.74 9.35
N SER A 38 -2.82 -7.37 10.49
CA SER A 38 -1.89 -8.27 11.20
C SER A 38 -2.64 -9.52 11.67
N ALA A 39 -1.93 -10.63 11.85
CA ALA A 39 -2.54 -11.88 12.30
C ALA A 39 -3.30 -11.72 13.64
N ASN A 40 -2.86 -10.80 14.48
CA ASN A 40 -3.39 -10.53 15.82
C ASN A 40 -4.70 -9.71 15.80
N GLN A 41 -5.17 -9.29 14.62
CA GLN A 41 -6.37 -8.46 14.43
C GLN A 41 -7.48 -9.19 13.66
N LEU A 42 -7.28 -10.48 13.39
CA LEU A 42 -8.24 -11.35 12.70
C LEU A 42 -9.00 -12.18 13.74
N ASP A 43 -10.32 -12.28 13.59
CA ASP A 43 -11.07 -13.30 14.32
C ASP A 43 -10.80 -14.71 13.76
N VAL A 44 -11.30 -15.74 14.45
CA VAL A 44 -11.07 -17.14 14.08
C VAL A 44 -11.63 -17.47 12.69
N ASP A 45 -12.84 -17.01 12.36
CA ASP A 45 -13.49 -17.25 11.08
C ASP A 45 -12.75 -16.53 9.94
N GLU A 46 -12.29 -15.30 10.19
CA GLU A 46 -11.44 -14.53 9.27
C GLU A 46 -10.12 -15.25 8.99
N TRP A 47 -9.55 -15.90 10.01
CA TRP A 47 -8.31 -16.65 9.90
C TRP A 47 -8.50 -17.92 9.07
N ILE A 48 -9.56 -18.69 9.34
CA ILE A 48 -9.93 -19.90 8.60
C ILE A 48 -10.19 -19.55 7.14
N ALA A 49 -11.04 -18.56 6.88
CA ALA A 49 -11.34 -18.12 5.51
C ALA A 49 -10.05 -17.70 4.79
N ARG A 50 -9.20 -16.87 5.41
CA ARG A 50 -7.92 -16.48 4.81
C ARG A 50 -7.03 -17.68 4.49
N TYR A 51 -6.98 -18.67 5.38
CA TYR A 51 -6.20 -19.89 5.17
C TYR A 51 -6.74 -20.69 3.97
N GLU A 52 -8.06 -20.90 3.88
CA GLU A 52 -8.70 -21.63 2.80
C GLU A 52 -8.46 -20.97 1.43
N TRP A 53 -8.65 -19.65 1.34
CA TRP A 53 -8.41 -18.91 0.10
C TRP A 53 -6.92 -18.97 -0.32
N ARG A 54 -5.98 -18.88 0.62
CA ARG A 54 -4.54 -19.04 0.35
C ARG A 54 -4.18 -20.47 -0.05
N ARG A 55 -4.90 -21.47 0.44
CA ARG A 55 -4.71 -22.87 0.07
C ARG A 55 -5.23 -23.15 -1.33
N ARG A 56 -6.40 -22.60 -1.69
CA ARG A 56 -7.05 -22.81 -3.00
C ARG A 56 -6.37 -22.03 -4.13
N PHE A 57 -5.83 -20.84 -3.86
CA PHE A 57 -5.20 -19.99 -4.87
C PHE A 57 -3.75 -19.66 -4.48
N PRO A 58 -2.77 -20.42 -5.00
CA PRO A 58 -1.35 -20.18 -4.76
C PRO A 58 -0.91 -18.76 -5.15
N GLU A 59 -1.49 -18.18 -6.20
CA GLU A 59 -1.22 -16.80 -6.62
C GLU A 59 -1.58 -15.77 -5.55
N LEU A 60 -2.71 -15.97 -4.84
CA LEU A 60 -3.12 -15.09 -3.76
C LEU A 60 -2.21 -15.25 -2.55
N ARG A 61 -1.86 -16.48 -2.21
CA ARG A 61 -0.91 -16.76 -1.12
C ARG A 61 0.41 -16.03 -1.34
N GLU A 62 0.98 -16.17 -2.53
CA GLU A 62 2.24 -15.53 -2.88
C GLU A 62 2.19 -14.00 -2.72
N VAL A 63 1.19 -13.35 -3.31
CA VAL A 63 1.10 -11.87 -3.25
C VAL A 63 0.76 -11.37 -1.84
N ILE A 64 -0.13 -12.04 -1.12
CA ILE A 64 -0.44 -11.68 0.27
C ILE A 64 0.82 -11.77 1.14
N ASP A 65 1.57 -12.86 1.03
CA ASP A 65 2.78 -13.07 1.82
C ASP A 65 3.84 -12.04 1.47
N TRP A 66 4.01 -11.75 0.19
CA TRP A 66 4.95 -10.73 -0.26
C TRP A 66 4.60 -9.34 0.27
N VAL A 67 3.32 -8.92 0.17
CA VAL A 67 2.86 -7.62 0.67
C VAL A 67 3.00 -7.52 2.18
N GLN A 68 2.71 -8.59 2.92
CA GLN A 68 2.89 -8.62 4.38
C GLN A 68 4.37 -8.53 4.77
N ASN A 69 5.26 -9.26 4.07
CA ASN A 69 6.70 -9.15 4.30
C ASN A 69 7.22 -7.73 3.99
N LEU A 70 6.70 -7.07 2.95
CA LEU A 70 7.03 -5.67 2.67
C LEU A 70 6.53 -4.72 3.77
N ARG A 71 5.35 -4.97 4.37
CA ARG A 71 4.88 -4.20 5.53
C ARG A 71 5.81 -4.35 6.72
N MET A 72 6.14 -5.58 7.09
CA MET A 72 7.11 -5.89 8.14
C MET A 72 8.51 -5.34 7.84
N TRP A 73 8.85 -5.16 6.56
CA TRP A 73 10.09 -4.51 6.18
C TRP A 73 10.20 -3.08 6.69
N PHE A 74 9.10 -2.31 6.67
CA PHE A 74 9.07 -0.94 7.17
C PHE A 74 9.21 -0.81 8.69
N ASP A 75 9.06 -1.90 9.45
CA ASP A 75 9.27 -1.88 10.91
C ASP A 75 10.76 -1.89 11.29
N ARG A 76 11.67 -2.16 10.34
CA ARG A 76 13.12 -2.18 10.57
C ARG A 76 13.69 -0.80 10.86
N THR A 77 14.62 -0.73 11.80
CA THR A 77 15.26 0.53 12.25
C THR A 77 16.69 0.70 11.73
N TYR A 78 17.38 -0.40 11.41
CA TYR A 78 18.78 -0.38 11.00
C TYR A 78 18.95 -0.51 9.49
N GLU A 79 19.82 0.33 8.91
CA GLU A 79 19.96 0.47 7.45
C GLU A 79 20.53 -0.77 6.77
N LYS A 80 21.68 -1.29 7.24
CA LYS A 80 22.35 -2.46 6.65
C LYS A 80 21.42 -3.68 6.52
N PRO A 81 20.79 -4.19 7.61
CA PRO A 81 19.89 -5.33 7.49
C PRO A 81 18.62 -5.02 6.68
N ALA A 82 18.20 -3.75 6.62
CA ALA A 82 17.08 -3.38 5.78
C ALA A 82 17.41 -3.38 4.29
N ARG A 83 18.60 -2.93 3.88
CA ARG A 83 19.08 -3.03 2.49
C ARG A 83 19.03 -4.47 2.01
N GLU A 84 19.66 -5.37 2.75
CA GLU A 84 19.71 -6.79 2.41
C GLU A 84 18.32 -7.41 2.36
N ALA A 85 17.47 -7.13 3.34
CA ALA A 85 16.10 -7.63 3.36
C ALA A 85 15.26 -7.09 2.18
N LEU A 86 15.47 -5.83 1.77
CA LEU A 86 14.75 -5.26 0.63
C LEU A 86 15.20 -5.87 -0.68
N LEU A 87 16.51 -6.12 -0.85
CA LEU A 87 17.04 -6.82 -2.02
C LEU A 87 16.44 -8.22 -2.13
N LYS A 88 16.40 -8.99 -1.04
CA LYS A 88 15.76 -10.31 -1.00
C LYS A 88 14.27 -10.25 -1.38
N LEU A 89 13.55 -9.23 -0.92
CA LEU A 89 12.15 -9.02 -1.30
C LEU A 89 11.98 -8.70 -2.78
N ILE A 90 12.86 -7.88 -3.34
CA ILE A 90 12.87 -7.53 -4.77
C ILE A 90 13.11 -8.78 -5.61
N GLU A 91 14.14 -9.57 -5.28
CA GLU A 91 14.46 -10.80 -6.01
C GLU A 91 13.32 -11.81 -5.97
N ARG A 92 12.69 -12.00 -4.80
CA ARG A 92 11.49 -12.85 -4.68
C ARG A 92 10.35 -12.36 -5.58
N ALA A 93 10.14 -11.05 -5.70
CA ALA A 93 9.11 -10.50 -6.58
C ALA A 93 9.48 -10.60 -8.08
N ARG A 94 10.77 -10.57 -8.43
CA ARG A 94 11.23 -10.78 -9.82
C ARG A 94 10.99 -12.20 -10.30
N GLN A 95 11.15 -13.18 -9.40
CA GLN A 95 10.98 -14.60 -9.69
C GLN A 95 9.51 -15.07 -9.63
N SER A 96 8.60 -14.23 -9.15
CA SER A 96 7.17 -14.54 -9.05
C SER A 96 6.55 -14.78 -10.42
N ALA A 97 5.61 -15.73 -10.50
CA ALA A 97 4.83 -15.96 -11.72
C ALA A 97 3.82 -14.83 -12.00
N GLN A 98 3.51 -14.01 -10.99
CA GLN A 98 2.57 -12.89 -11.08
C GLN A 98 3.24 -11.64 -11.68
N GLU A 99 2.81 -11.23 -12.87
CA GLU A 99 3.26 -9.99 -13.52
C GLU A 99 3.09 -8.73 -12.64
N PRO A 100 2.00 -8.56 -11.85
CA PRO A 100 1.90 -7.44 -10.91
C PRO A 100 3.08 -7.36 -9.93
N LEU A 101 3.56 -8.49 -9.42
CA LEU A 101 4.71 -8.53 -8.51
C LEU A 101 6.02 -8.18 -9.24
N LYS A 102 6.25 -8.67 -10.46
CA LYS A 102 7.44 -8.31 -11.24
C LYS A 102 7.51 -6.80 -11.50
N ARG A 103 6.38 -6.17 -11.85
CA ARG A 103 6.28 -4.70 -12.01
C ARG A 103 6.58 -3.97 -10.69
N MET A 104 6.10 -4.50 -9.57
CA MET A 104 6.42 -3.96 -8.25
C MET A 104 7.91 -4.08 -7.93
N ALA A 105 8.55 -5.18 -8.32
CA ALA A 105 9.99 -5.38 -8.15
C ALA A 105 10.80 -4.31 -8.92
N GLY A 106 10.41 -4.01 -10.16
CA GLY A 106 10.99 -2.92 -10.94
C GLY A 106 10.82 -1.56 -10.26
N THR A 107 9.63 -1.30 -9.72
CA THR A 107 9.33 -0.08 -8.94
C THR A 107 10.23 0.03 -7.71
N LEU A 108 10.31 -1.04 -6.90
CA LEU A 108 11.17 -1.05 -5.71
C LEU A 108 12.65 -0.93 -6.05
N THR A 109 13.10 -1.52 -7.17
CA THR A 109 14.48 -1.36 -7.65
C THR A 109 14.77 0.11 -7.95
N ARG A 110 13.89 0.78 -8.71
CA ARG A 110 14.05 2.20 -9.06
C ARG A 110 14.07 3.12 -7.84
N TRP A 111 13.29 2.79 -6.82
CA TRP A 111 13.15 3.58 -5.59
C TRP A 111 13.97 3.05 -4.41
N PHE A 112 14.86 2.08 -4.65
CA PHE A 112 15.56 1.34 -3.60
C PHE A 112 16.27 2.27 -2.61
N GLU A 113 17.09 3.17 -3.15
CA GLU A 113 17.93 4.04 -2.35
C GLU A 113 17.10 5.08 -1.53
N PRO A 114 16.09 5.77 -2.11
CA PRO A 114 15.14 6.56 -1.34
C PRO A 114 14.41 5.80 -0.23
N ILE A 115 13.99 4.56 -0.50
CA ILE A 115 13.26 3.71 0.46
C ILE A 115 14.16 3.30 1.63
N VAL A 116 15.41 2.96 1.36
CA VAL A 116 16.37 2.62 2.42
C VAL A 116 16.70 3.87 3.26
N ARG A 117 16.92 5.02 2.62
CA ARG A 117 17.16 6.29 3.34
C ARG A 117 15.99 6.68 4.24
N TYR A 118 14.76 6.35 3.84
CA TYR A 118 13.58 6.56 4.68
C TYR A 118 13.69 5.83 6.02
N ILE A 119 14.31 4.65 6.10
CA ILE A 119 14.45 3.93 7.38
C ILE A 119 15.23 4.73 8.42
N ARG A 120 16.30 5.40 7.99
CA ARG A 120 17.15 6.21 8.87
C ARG A 120 16.46 7.47 9.37
N ARG A 121 15.67 8.12 8.51
CA ARG A 121 15.12 9.46 8.77
C ARG A 121 13.63 9.46 9.16
N ARG A 122 12.90 8.39 8.83
CA ARG A 122 11.45 8.19 9.04
C ARG A 122 10.56 9.35 8.57
N TYR A 123 11.03 10.18 7.64
CA TYR A 123 10.23 11.26 7.06
C TYR A 123 9.08 10.67 6.24
N ASN A 124 7.88 10.66 6.81
CA ASN A 124 6.68 10.31 6.08
C ASN A 124 6.13 11.54 5.33
N ASN A 125 5.37 11.32 4.26
CA ASN A 125 4.66 12.39 3.59
C ASN A 125 3.44 12.87 4.38
N GLY A 126 3.23 12.41 5.63
CA GLY A 126 2.03 12.69 6.41
C GLY A 126 1.82 14.18 6.66
N MET A 127 2.88 14.92 6.93
CA MET A 127 2.81 16.39 7.05
C MET A 127 2.41 17.05 5.72
N THR A 128 3.05 16.65 4.61
CA THR A 128 2.74 17.15 3.26
C THR A 128 1.32 16.79 2.81
N GLU A 129 0.86 15.58 3.10
CA GLU A 129 -0.50 15.11 2.86
C GLU A 129 -1.51 15.88 3.72
N GLY A 130 -1.18 16.15 4.98
CA GLY A 130 -1.96 16.99 5.87
C GLY A 130 -2.14 18.41 5.32
N PHE A 131 -1.05 19.03 4.85
CA PHE A 131 -1.12 20.32 4.16
C PHE A 131 -1.95 20.26 2.89
N ASN A 132 -1.75 19.23 2.05
CA ASN A 132 -2.54 19.05 0.83
C ASN A 132 -4.03 18.89 1.12
N ASN A 133 -4.39 18.16 2.18
CA ASN A 133 -5.78 17.98 2.61
C ASN A 133 -6.37 19.29 3.15
N LYS A 134 -5.61 20.06 3.95
CA LYS A 134 -6.02 21.39 4.44
C LYS A 134 -6.25 22.36 3.27
N ILE A 135 -5.35 22.38 2.27
CA ILE A 135 -5.50 23.19 1.06
C ILE A 135 -6.77 22.78 0.28
N LYS A 136 -7.00 21.48 0.08
CA LYS A 136 -8.22 20.98 -0.59
C LYS A 136 -9.49 21.34 0.17
N LEU A 137 -9.46 21.32 1.51
CA LEU A 137 -10.57 21.77 2.35
C LEU A 137 -10.85 23.27 2.12
N ILE A 138 -9.82 24.12 2.15
CA ILE A 138 -9.93 25.55 1.88
C ILE A 138 -10.53 25.81 0.50
N GLN A 139 -10.10 25.06 -0.52
CA GLN A 139 -10.66 25.17 -1.87
C GLN A 139 -12.14 24.76 -1.93
N ARG A 140 -12.54 23.68 -1.23
CA ARG A 140 -13.94 23.24 -1.15
C ARG A 140 -14.84 24.25 -0.45
N MET A 141 -14.40 24.81 0.68
CA MET A 141 -15.13 25.86 1.41
C MET A 141 -15.27 27.16 0.60
N ALA A 142 -14.35 27.41 -0.33
CA ALA A 142 -14.40 28.56 -1.22
C ALA A 142 -15.16 28.30 -2.53
N TYR A 143 -15.81 27.13 -2.69
CA TYR A 143 -16.48 26.69 -3.94
C TYR A 143 -15.59 26.73 -5.19
N GLY A 144 -14.28 26.50 -4.98
CA GLY A 144 -13.27 26.58 -6.03
C GLY A 144 -12.62 27.96 -6.12
N LEU A 145 -11.29 27.98 -6.20
CA LEU A 145 -10.51 29.20 -6.38
C LEU A 145 -9.88 29.16 -7.77
N ARG A 146 -10.52 29.85 -8.73
CA ARG A 146 -10.07 29.91 -10.14
C ARG A 146 -8.81 30.76 -10.31
N ASN A 147 -8.61 31.74 -9.45
CA ASN A 147 -7.45 32.63 -9.46
C ASN A 147 -6.41 32.16 -8.44
N GLU A 148 -5.20 31.84 -8.92
CA GLU A 148 -4.09 31.33 -8.10
C GLU A 148 -3.61 32.36 -7.05
N HIS A 149 -3.67 33.66 -7.34
CA HIS A 149 -3.33 34.71 -6.37
C HIS A 149 -4.29 34.67 -5.18
N ASN A 150 -5.59 34.57 -5.45
CA ASN A 150 -6.63 34.48 -4.41
C ASN A 150 -6.52 33.14 -3.65
N ARG A 151 -6.15 32.06 -4.35
CA ARG A 151 -5.86 30.77 -3.74
C ARG A 151 -4.72 30.87 -2.72
N ARG A 152 -3.59 31.47 -3.10
CA ARG A 152 -2.44 31.68 -2.21
C ARG A 152 -2.79 32.55 -1.01
N LYS A 153 -3.44 33.69 -1.23
CA LYS A 153 -3.89 34.58 -0.13
C LYS A 153 -4.79 33.85 0.87
N ARG A 154 -5.73 33.04 0.39
CA ARG A 154 -6.67 32.32 1.26
C ARG A 154 -6.00 31.17 2.02
N ILE A 155 -5.05 30.47 1.38
CA ILE A 155 -4.21 29.48 2.06
C ILE A 155 -3.37 30.14 3.15
N LEU A 156 -2.70 31.27 2.85
CA LEU A 156 -1.90 32.01 3.82
C LEU A 156 -2.75 32.51 5.00
N ALA A 157 -3.93 33.06 4.75
CA ALA A 157 -4.83 33.54 5.80
C ALA A 157 -5.29 32.42 6.76
N TRP A 158 -5.45 31.19 6.27
CA TRP A 158 -5.90 30.03 7.05
C TRP A 158 -4.77 29.20 7.67
N CYS A 159 -3.57 29.25 7.09
CA CYS A 159 -2.43 28.46 7.52
C CYS A 159 -1.36 29.29 8.25
N GLY A 160 -1.36 30.62 8.11
CA GLY A 160 -0.41 31.53 8.75
C GLY A 160 -0.87 32.13 10.08
N LYS A 161 -2.09 31.80 10.54
CA LYS A 161 -2.51 32.06 11.93
C LYS A 161 -2.02 30.91 12.81
N THR A 162 -0.82 31.07 13.33
CA THR A 162 -0.19 30.32 14.44
C THR A 162 0.50 31.36 15.29
#